data_AF-A0A8T4TM21-F1
#
_entry.id   AF-A0A8T4TM21-F1
#
_cell.length_a   1.000
_cell.length_b   1.000
_cell.length_c   1.000
_cell.angle_alpha   90.00
_cell.angle_beta   90.00
_cell.angle_gamma   90.00
#
_symmetry.space_group_name_H-M   'P 1'
#
loop_
_entity.id
_entity.type
_entity.pdbx_description
1 polymer ?
#
loop_
_entity_poly.entity_id
_entity_poly.type
_entity_poly.pdbx_seq_one_letter_code
_entity_poly.pdbx_strand_id
1 'polypeptide(L)'
;LSLRRVGRSESINKTYEYKQEIKAEKLLDSVAKKLKKENSVILNEIGSKLIKEFGSINKGLSELSEDNSKIKTLALPKIYESTLLESIKEKIKKPEVNISATIELSSTAPNGIIKIKKILGSLIDETTKVNYISAPKYKVLITAEDYKIAENKLINIKEKLEKLIHEEGCSGDLVRDKKK
;
A
#
# COMPACT_ATOMS: atom_id res chain seq x y z
N LEU A 1 -12.18 -4.59 -39.94
CA LEU A 1 -11.73 -5.30 -38.71
C LEU A 1 -12.54 -6.58 -38.59
N SER A 2 -11.93 -7.77 -38.70
CA SER A 2 -12.64 -9.07 -38.65
C SER A 2 -12.62 -9.64 -37.24
N LEU A 3 -13.78 -9.87 -36.63
CA LEU A 3 -13.93 -10.45 -35.28
C LEU A 3 -13.58 -11.95 -35.20
N ARG A 4 -13.41 -12.64 -36.34
CA ARG A 4 -13.43 -14.11 -36.40
C ARG A 4 -12.10 -14.79 -36.06
N ARG A 5 -10.99 -14.05 -35.93
CA ARG A 5 -9.62 -14.60 -35.78
C ARG A 5 -8.92 -14.26 -34.47
N VAL A 6 -9.63 -13.83 -33.44
CA VAL A 6 -8.99 -13.49 -32.16
C VAL A 6 -8.97 -14.73 -31.26
N GLY A 7 -7.79 -15.13 -30.80
CA GLY A 7 -7.66 -16.24 -29.84
C GLY A 7 -8.27 -15.89 -28.48
N ARG A 8 -8.70 -16.91 -27.71
CA ARG A 8 -9.30 -16.68 -26.38
C ARG A 8 -8.37 -15.90 -25.44
N SER A 9 -7.08 -16.19 -25.46
CA SER A 9 -6.06 -15.47 -24.67
C SER A 9 -5.91 -14.01 -25.11
N GLU A 10 -5.90 -13.74 -26.41
CA GLU A 10 -5.84 -12.37 -26.94
C GLU A 10 -7.08 -11.56 -26.55
N SER A 11 -8.27 -12.17 -26.60
CA SER A 11 -9.51 -11.53 -26.16
C SER A 11 -9.49 -11.19 -24.67
N ILE A 12 -8.94 -12.08 -23.83
CA ILE A 12 -8.78 -11.83 -22.38
C ILE A 12 -7.80 -10.69 -22.15
N ASN A 13 -6.64 -10.72 -22.78
CA ASN A 13 -5.61 -9.69 -22.64
C ASN A 13 -6.13 -8.32 -23.09
N LYS A 14 -6.83 -8.26 -24.24
CA LYS A 14 -7.42 -7.01 -24.74
C LYS A 14 -8.49 -6.46 -23.80
N THR A 15 -9.32 -7.34 -23.22
CA THR A 15 -10.33 -6.94 -22.24
C THR A 15 -9.67 -6.40 -20.96
N TYR A 16 -8.56 -7.02 -20.53
CA TYR A 16 -7.80 -6.55 -19.37
C TYR A 16 -7.16 -5.19 -19.65
N GLU A 17 -6.46 -5.02 -20.77
CA GLU A 17 -5.90 -3.73 -21.21
C GLU A 17 -6.96 -2.64 -21.22
N TYR A 18 -8.11 -2.90 -21.87
CA TYR A 18 -9.21 -1.94 -21.94
C TYR A 18 -9.73 -1.54 -20.55
N LYS A 19 -9.89 -2.51 -19.63
CA LYS A 19 -10.31 -2.21 -18.25
C LYS A 19 -9.28 -1.37 -17.51
N GLN A 20 -8.00 -1.57 -17.77
CA GLN A 20 -6.93 -0.78 -17.14
C GLN A 20 -6.89 0.64 -17.69
N GLU A 21 -7.10 0.84 -19.00
CA GLU A 21 -7.23 2.17 -19.60
C GLU A 21 -8.42 2.95 -19.02
N ILE A 22 -9.60 2.33 -18.88
CA ILE A 22 -10.76 2.99 -18.25
C ILE A 22 -10.44 3.46 -16.82
N LYS A 23 -9.67 2.66 -16.06
CA LYS A 23 -9.26 3.06 -14.71
C LYS A 23 -8.28 4.24 -14.74
N ALA A 24 -7.35 4.23 -15.69
CA ALA A 24 -6.40 5.31 -15.90
C ALA A 24 -7.11 6.62 -16.29
N GLU A 25 -8.09 6.57 -17.20
CA GLU A 25 -8.94 7.72 -17.54
C GLU A 25 -9.68 8.25 -16.30
N LYS A 26 -10.33 7.39 -15.51
CA LYS A 26 -11.00 7.79 -14.26
C LYS A 26 -10.05 8.41 -13.22
N LEU A 27 -8.76 8.08 -13.27
CA LEU A 27 -7.76 8.73 -12.44
C LEU A 27 -7.50 10.15 -12.94
N LEU A 28 -7.30 10.33 -14.24
CA LEU A 28 -7.18 11.65 -14.86
C LEU A 28 -8.42 12.52 -14.64
N ASP A 29 -9.62 11.96 -14.70
CA ASP A 29 -10.87 12.67 -14.35
C ASP A 29 -10.82 13.24 -12.92
N SER A 30 -10.19 12.51 -11.99
CA SER A 30 -10.06 12.94 -10.61
C SER A 30 -9.03 14.06 -10.48
N VAL A 31 -7.95 14.00 -11.26
CA VAL A 31 -6.95 15.08 -11.38
C VAL A 31 -7.60 16.33 -11.97
N ALA A 32 -8.41 16.20 -13.02
CA ALA A 32 -9.15 17.30 -13.63
C ALA A 32 -10.09 18.00 -12.64
N LYS A 33 -10.80 17.21 -11.82
CA LYS A 33 -11.65 17.73 -10.72
C LYS A 33 -10.85 18.50 -9.68
N LYS A 34 -9.68 17.99 -9.25
CA LYS A 34 -8.80 18.69 -8.31
C LYS A 34 -8.30 20.02 -8.87
N LEU A 35 -8.00 20.06 -10.16
CA LEU A 35 -7.52 21.26 -10.86
C LEU A 35 -8.64 22.22 -11.31
N LYS A 36 -9.92 21.86 -11.09
CA LYS A 36 -11.11 22.60 -11.56
C LYS A 36 -11.05 22.92 -13.07
N LYS A 37 -10.46 22.02 -13.86
CA LYS A 37 -10.38 22.15 -15.32
C LYS A 37 -11.29 21.14 -16.01
N GLU A 38 -11.63 21.44 -17.25
CA GLU A 38 -12.41 20.52 -18.08
C GLU A 38 -11.61 19.24 -18.36
N ASN A 39 -12.29 18.11 -18.33
CA ASN A 39 -11.67 16.80 -18.46
C ASN A 39 -10.98 16.60 -19.81
N SER A 40 -11.60 17.13 -20.86
CA SER A 40 -11.10 17.16 -22.24
C SER A 40 -9.72 17.81 -22.36
N VAL A 41 -9.50 18.92 -21.65
CA VAL A 41 -8.23 19.66 -21.66
C VAL A 41 -7.13 18.86 -20.98
N ILE A 42 -7.42 18.25 -19.84
CA ILE A 42 -6.46 17.44 -19.07
C ILE A 42 -6.08 16.17 -19.85
N LEU A 43 -7.04 15.51 -20.50
CA LEU A 43 -6.80 14.35 -21.34
C LEU A 43 -5.93 14.71 -22.55
N ASN A 44 -6.16 15.86 -23.18
CA ASN A 44 -5.35 16.32 -24.29
C ASN A 44 -3.93 16.73 -23.87
N GLU A 45 -3.78 17.45 -22.76
CA GLU A 45 -2.48 17.94 -22.30
C GLU A 45 -1.61 16.86 -21.63
N ILE A 46 -2.21 16.05 -20.74
CA ILE A 46 -1.50 15.01 -19.97
C ILE A 46 -1.58 13.67 -20.71
N GLY A 47 -2.78 13.26 -21.13
CA GLY A 47 -3.01 11.98 -21.79
C GLY A 47 -2.23 11.84 -23.09
N SER A 48 -2.25 12.85 -23.97
CA SER A 48 -1.47 12.80 -25.22
C SER A 48 0.03 12.67 -24.99
N LYS A 49 0.57 13.29 -23.93
CA LYS A 49 1.98 13.19 -23.58
C LYS A 49 2.33 11.82 -23.00
N LEU A 50 1.47 11.27 -22.14
CA LEU A 50 1.62 9.90 -21.62
C LEU A 50 1.59 8.86 -22.74
N ILE A 51 0.70 9.02 -23.73
CA ILE A 51 0.61 8.12 -24.88
C ILE A 51 1.84 8.23 -25.78
N LYS A 52 2.38 9.44 -25.99
CA LYS A 52 3.59 9.64 -26.82
C LYS A 52 4.84 8.99 -26.20
N GLU A 53 5.04 9.15 -24.90
CA GLU A 53 6.23 8.65 -24.21
C GLU A 53 6.12 7.17 -23.84
N PHE A 54 4.97 6.72 -23.32
CA PHE A 54 4.81 5.38 -22.74
C PHE A 54 3.87 4.46 -23.55
N GLY A 55 3.31 4.95 -24.66
CA GLY A 55 2.40 4.23 -25.56
C GLY A 55 0.97 4.04 -25.02
N SER A 56 0.74 4.26 -23.73
CA SER A 56 -0.55 4.05 -23.05
C SER A 56 -0.63 4.92 -21.80
N ILE A 57 -1.83 5.39 -21.46
CA ILE A 57 -2.06 6.20 -20.26
C ILE A 57 -1.79 5.35 -19.02
N ASN A 58 -2.31 4.12 -18.98
CA ASN A 58 -2.12 3.23 -17.84
C ASN A 58 -0.64 2.87 -17.61
N LYS A 59 0.13 2.63 -18.68
CA LYS A 59 1.58 2.36 -18.56
C LYS A 59 2.32 3.57 -17.99
N GLY A 60 2.06 4.76 -18.53
CA GLY A 60 2.67 5.99 -18.03
C GLY A 60 2.33 6.26 -16.55
N LEU A 61 1.08 6.05 -16.14
CA LEU A 61 0.70 6.19 -14.72
C LEU A 61 1.39 5.17 -13.81
N SER A 62 1.58 3.93 -14.28
CA SER A 62 2.27 2.88 -13.52
C SER A 62 3.75 3.22 -13.33
N GLU A 63 4.42 3.64 -14.40
CA GLU A 63 5.82 4.06 -14.34
C GLU A 63 6.03 5.30 -13.48
N LEU A 64 5.09 6.25 -13.51
CA LEU A 64 5.11 7.42 -12.62
C LEU A 64 4.87 7.05 -11.16
N SER A 65 4.13 5.98 -10.89
CA SER A 65 3.93 5.47 -9.54
C SER A 65 5.18 4.79 -8.97
N GLU A 66 6.01 4.20 -9.83
CA GLU A 66 7.29 3.59 -9.44
C GLU A 66 8.39 4.65 -9.34
N ASP A 67 8.52 5.49 -10.37
CA ASP A 67 9.55 6.52 -10.50
C ASP A 67 8.94 7.91 -10.72
N ASN A 68 8.83 8.67 -9.64
CA ASN A 68 8.36 10.06 -9.69
C ASN A 68 9.25 10.99 -10.54
N SER A 69 10.50 10.59 -10.84
CA SER A 69 11.45 11.37 -11.65
C SER A 69 11.06 11.44 -13.12
N LYS A 70 10.36 10.42 -13.64
CA LYS A 70 9.92 10.33 -15.04
C LYS A 70 8.89 11.39 -15.41
N ILE A 71 8.28 12.06 -14.43
CA ILE A 71 7.32 13.13 -14.70
C ILE A 71 7.96 14.33 -15.40
N LYS A 72 9.25 14.57 -15.14
CA LYS A 72 10.01 15.68 -15.75
C LYS A 72 10.11 15.54 -17.26
N THR A 73 10.07 14.31 -17.78
CA THR A 73 10.10 14.02 -19.22
C THR A 73 8.84 14.53 -19.92
N LEU A 74 7.70 14.61 -19.21
CA LEU A 74 6.46 15.13 -19.79
C LEU A 74 6.45 16.65 -19.96
N ALA A 75 7.44 17.39 -19.45
CA ALA A 75 7.52 18.86 -19.55
C ALA A 75 6.16 19.53 -19.24
N LEU A 76 5.53 19.14 -18.14
CA LEU A 76 4.24 19.67 -17.71
C LEU A 76 4.46 20.87 -16.77
N PRO A 77 3.51 21.81 -16.67
CA PRO A 77 3.60 22.84 -15.66
C PRO A 77 3.56 22.21 -14.27
N LYS A 78 4.38 22.72 -13.35
CA LYS A 78 4.62 22.17 -12.01
C LYS A 78 3.34 21.86 -11.21
N ILE A 79 2.28 22.64 -11.44
CA ILE A 79 0.95 22.47 -10.83
C ILE A 79 0.28 21.16 -11.26
N TYR A 80 0.41 20.79 -12.53
CA TYR A 80 -0.11 19.52 -13.06
C TYR A 80 0.73 18.34 -12.59
N GLU A 81 2.06 18.51 -12.51
CA GLU A 81 2.95 17.46 -12.02
C GLU A 81 2.63 17.08 -10.57
N SER A 82 2.50 18.07 -9.69
CA SER A 82 2.24 17.83 -8.27
C SER A 82 0.87 17.17 -8.04
N THR A 83 -0.17 17.68 -8.71
CA THR A 83 -1.54 17.14 -8.57
C THR A 83 -1.68 15.75 -9.19
N LEU A 84 -0.96 15.46 -10.28
CA LEU A 84 -0.90 14.13 -10.86
C LEU A 84 -0.20 13.15 -9.91
N LEU A 85 0.98 13.49 -9.38
CA LEU A 85 1.71 12.63 -8.44
C LEU A 85 0.91 12.37 -7.16
N GLU A 86 0.25 13.39 -6.63
CA GLU A 86 -0.60 13.25 -5.45
C GLU A 86 -1.79 12.32 -5.72
N SER A 87 -2.45 12.48 -6.86
CA SER A 87 -3.56 11.61 -7.25
C SER A 87 -3.12 10.18 -7.58
N ILE A 88 -1.92 10.01 -8.13
CA ILE A 88 -1.28 8.70 -8.33
C ILE A 88 -1.02 8.04 -6.97
N LYS A 89 -0.39 8.73 -6.02
CA LYS A 89 -0.15 8.17 -4.67
C LYS A 89 -1.44 7.81 -3.93
N GLU A 90 -2.50 8.60 -4.10
CA GLU A 90 -3.78 8.32 -3.45
C GLU A 90 -4.51 7.11 -4.07
N LYS A 91 -4.54 7.01 -5.40
CA LYS A 91 -5.34 6.00 -6.12
C LYS A 91 -4.56 4.75 -6.51
N ILE A 92 -3.31 4.90 -6.93
CA ILE A 92 -2.36 3.82 -7.20
C ILE A 92 -1.57 3.60 -5.90
N LYS A 93 -2.26 3.13 -4.86
CA LYS A 93 -1.56 2.59 -3.71
C LYS A 93 -0.82 1.35 -4.17
N LYS A 94 0.48 1.28 -3.85
CA LYS A 94 1.25 0.04 -4.02
C LYS A 94 0.47 -1.10 -3.37
N PRO A 95 0.43 -2.30 -3.98
CA PRO A 95 -0.19 -3.45 -3.35
C PRO A 95 0.55 -3.76 -2.05
N GLU A 96 -0.07 -3.42 -0.92
CA GLU A 96 0.47 -3.71 0.40
C GLU A 96 -0.23 -4.94 0.99
N VAL A 97 0.58 -5.83 1.57
CA VAL A 97 0.14 -6.99 2.31
C VAL A 97 0.00 -6.62 3.78
N ASN A 98 -1.12 -7.03 4.37
CA ASN A 98 -1.40 -6.88 5.79
C ASN A 98 -1.38 -8.26 6.47
N ILE A 99 -0.43 -8.45 7.38
CA ILE A 99 -0.38 -9.62 8.28
C ILE A 99 -0.84 -9.19 9.67
N SER A 100 -1.70 -10.01 10.28
CA SER A 100 -2.14 -9.83 11.66
C SER A 100 -1.63 -10.94 12.57
N ALA A 101 -1.24 -10.57 13.78
CA ALA A 101 -0.90 -11.49 14.85
C ALA A 101 -1.53 -11.00 16.16
N THR A 102 -1.85 -11.93 17.06
CA THR A 102 -2.33 -11.63 18.40
C THR A 102 -1.22 -11.93 19.40
N ILE A 103 -0.89 -10.96 20.23
CA ILE A 103 0.04 -11.07 21.35
C ILE A 103 -0.79 -11.22 22.62
N GLU A 104 -0.55 -12.26 23.38
CA GLU A 104 -1.08 -12.41 24.74
C GLU A 104 0.02 -11.99 25.73
N LEU A 105 -0.22 -10.95 26.53
CA LEU A 105 0.73 -10.44 27.52
C LEU A 105 0.06 -10.30 28.88
N SER A 106 0.66 -10.93 29.88
CA SER A 106 0.23 -10.89 31.27
C SER A 106 1.42 -10.57 32.19
N SER A 107 1.14 -9.87 33.29
CA SER A 107 2.15 -9.51 34.28
C SER A 107 1.54 -9.60 35.68
N THR A 108 2.20 -10.33 36.58
CA THR A 108 1.80 -10.49 37.98
C THR A 108 2.37 -9.38 38.88
N ALA A 109 3.26 -8.54 38.35
CA ALA A 109 3.86 -7.43 39.10
C ALA A 109 2.86 -6.29 39.37
N PRO A 110 2.98 -5.57 40.51
CA PRO A 110 2.11 -4.43 40.85
C PRO A 110 2.21 -3.30 39.82
N ASN A 111 3.36 -3.16 39.14
CA ASN A 111 3.59 -2.19 38.05
C ASN A 111 3.38 -2.79 36.65
N GLY A 112 2.62 -3.88 36.53
CA GLY A 112 2.50 -4.65 35.28
C GLY A 112 2.01 -3.86 34.08
N ILE A 113 1.11 -2.90 34.28
CA ILE A 113 0.57 -2.09 33.18
C ILE A 113 1.62 -1.16 32.56
N ILE A 114 2.56 -0.65 33.36
CA ILE A 114 3.65 0.21 32.90
C ILE A 114 4.61 -0.62 32.05
N LYS A 115 4.93 -1.83 32.51
CA LYS A 115 5.78 -2.78 31.79
C LYS A 115 5.16 -3.19 30.46
N ILE A 116 3.88 -3.55 30.43
CA ILE A 116 3.17 -3.93 29.19
C ILE A 116 3.16 -2.78 28.19
N LYS A 117 2.90 -1.53 28.63
CA LYS A 117 2.95 -0.36 27.75
C LYS A 117 4.35 -0.13 27.18
N LYS A 118 5.40 -0.34 27.97
CA LYS A 118 6.80 -0.21 27.50
C LYS A 118 7.15 -1.27 26.46
N ILE A 119 6.75 -2.52 26.67
CA ILE A 119 6.93 -3.62 25.72
C ILE A 119 6.21 -3.30 24.41
N LEU A 120 4.90 -3.03 24.47
CA LEU A 120 4.10 -2.74 23.28
C LEU A 120 4.56 -1.47 22.55
N GLY A 121 4.97 -0.44 23.30
CA GLY A 121 5.51 0.80 22.74
C GLY A 121 6.80 0.57 21.93
N SER A 122 7.62 -0.38 22.35
CA SER A 122 8.87 -0.75 21.64
C SER A 122 8.63 -1.56 20.36
N LEU A 123 7.41 -2.06 20.16
CA LEU A 123 6.99 -2.80 18.96
C LEU A 123 6.33 -1.90 17.91
N ILE A 124 6.00 -0.66 18.26
CA ILE A 124 5.35 0.29 17.33
C ILE A 124 6.42 0.88 16.42
N ASP A 125 6.26 0.65 15.13
CA ASP A 125 7.08 1.20 14.05
C ASP A 125 6.15 1.83 13.00
N GLU A 126 6.70 2.56 12.01
CA GLU A 126 5.91 3.15 10.91
C GLU A 126 5.04 2.12 10.17
N THR A 127 5.51 0.87 10.10
CA THR A 127 4.83 -0.24 9.43
C THR A 127 4.07 -1.19 10.37
N THR A 128 4.15 -0.98 11.68
CA THR A 128 3.64 -1.91 12.69
C THR A 128 2.70 -1.19 13.63
N LYS A 129 1.42 -1.55 13.58
CA LYS A 129 0.38 -0.98 14.46
C LYS A 129 -0.04 -1.97 15.52
N VAL A 130 -0.18 -1.49 16.74
CA VAL A 130 -0.65 -2.29 17.87
C VAL A 130 -2.01 -1.76 18.31
N ASN A 131 -3.03 -2.61 18.27
CA ASN A 131 -4.38 -2.31 18.72
C ASN A 131 -4.71 -3.15 19.96
N TYR A 132 -5.34 -2.52 20.95
CA TYR A 132 -5.88 -3.23 22.09
C TYR A 132 -7.18 -3.95 21.71
N ILE A 133 -7.27 -5.26 21.97
CA ILE A 133 -8.53 -6.02 21.84
C ILE A 133 -9.19 -6.13 23.21
N SER A 134 -8.50 -6.81 24.14
CA SER A 134 -8.95 -7.08 25.50
C SER A 134 -7.74 -7.38 26.35
N ALA A 135 -7.78 -7.28 27.68
CA ALA A 135 -6.73 -7.89 28.49
C ALA A 135 -6.91 -9.42 28.45
N PRO A 136 -5.84 -10.24 28.28
CA PRO A 136 -4.43 -9.94 28.01
C PRO A 136 -4.04 -9.87 26.51
N LYS A 137 -4.99 -9.77 25.57
CA LYS A 137 -4.81 -9.87 24.11
C LYS A 137 -4.65 -8.52 23.37
N TYR A 138 -3.56 -8.40 22.63
CA TYR A 138 -3.21 -7.24 21.81
C TYR A 138 -3.03 -7.66 20.36
N LYS A 139 -3.60 -6.91 19.41
CA LYS A 139 -3.45 -7.19 17.97
C LYS A 139 -2.30 -6.40 17.40
N VAL A 140 -1.40 -7.08 16.69
CA VAL A 140 -0.36 -6.46 15.88
C VAL A 140 -0.72 -6.59 14.42
N LEU A 141 -0.67 -5.47 13.71
CA LEU A 141 -0.91 -5.36 12.29
C LEU A 141 0.38 -4.87 11.62
N ILE A 142 0.93 -5.68 10.74
CA ILE A 142 2.15 -5.40 9.98
C ILE A 142 1.75 -5.14 8.53
N THR A 143 2.06 -3.95 8.04
CA THR A 143 1.98 -3.55 6.62
C THR A 143 3.33 -3.72 5.94
N ALA A 144 3.39 -4.45 4.82
CA ALA A 144 4.60 -4.55 3.99
C ALA A 144 4.26 -4.69 2.50
N GLU A 145 5.26 -4.47 1.64
CA GLU A 145 5.10 -4.62 0.18
C GLU A 145 4.95 -6.10 -0.25
N ASP A 146 5.53 -7.05 0.50
CA ASP A 146 5.49 -8.49 0.19
C ASP A 146 5.28 -9.33 1.48
N TYR A 147 4.66 -10.50 1.34
CA TYR A 147 4.47 -11.49 2.39
C TYR A 147 5.79 -11.91 3.03
N LYS A 148 6.84 -12.12 2.24
CA LYS A 148 8.16 -12.51 2.76
C LYS A 148 8.74 -11.46 3.70
N ILE A 149 8.63 -10.18 3.30
CA ILE A 149 9.11 -9.05 4.11
C ILE A 149 8.29 -8.94 5.40
N ALA A 150 6.97 -9.12 5.31
CA ALA A 150 6.09 -9.12 6.47
C ALA A 150 6.37 -10.28 7.43
N GLU A 151 6.68 -11.49 6.93
CA GLU A 151 7.01 -12.65 7.77
C GLU A 151 8.35 -12.47 8.48
N ASN A 152 9.38 -11.98 7.77
CA ASN A 152 10.67 -11.65 8.40
C ASN A 152 10.50 -10.61 9.52
N LYS A 153 9.66 -9.59 9.30
CA LYS A 153 9.33 -8.60 10.34
C LYS A 153 8.62 -9.24 11.54
N LEU A 154 7.67 -10.15 11.30
CA LEU A 154 6.96 -10.85 12.37
C LEU A 154 7.91 -11.69 13.22
N ILE A 155 8.87 -12.39 12.61
CA ILE A 155 9.90 -13.16 13.32
C ILE A 155 10.76 -12.22 14.18
N ASN A 156 11.24 -11.11 13.62
CA ASN A 156 12.02 -10.12 14.38
C ASN A 156 11.23 -9.53 15.55
N ILE A 157 9.92 -9.28 15.37
CA ILE A 157 9.04 -8.81 16.45
C ILE A 157 8.91 -9.86 17.54
N LYS A 158 8.77 -11.15 17.17
CA LYS A 158 8.70 -12.25 18.13
C LYS A 158 9.98 -12.34 18.97
N GLU A 159 11.15 -12.30 18.35
CA GLU A 159 12.44 -12.33 19.06
C GLU A 159 12.63 -11.13 20.00
N LYS A 160 12.24 -9.93 19.55
CA LYS A 160 12.26 -8.72 20.40
C LYS A 160 11.32 -8.87 21.59
N LEU A 161 10.13 -9.41 21.36
CA LEU A 161 9.13 -9.62 22.40
C LEU A 161 9.62 -10.61 23.46
N GLU A 162 10.21 -11.74 23.05
CA GLU A 162 10.79 -12.72 23.99
C GLU A 162 11.86 -12.09 24.87
N LYS A 163 12.78 -11.29 24.30
CA LYS A 163 13.81 -10.56 25.07
C LYS A 163 13.21 -9.61 26.08
N LEU A 164 12.25 -8.78 25.66
CA LEU A 164 11.59 -7.80 26.53
C LEU A 164 10.75 -8.47 27.64
N ILE A 165 10.15 -9.62 27.36
CA ILE A 165 9.42 -10.43 28.34
C ILE A 165 10.38 -10.96 29.41
N HIS A 166 11.56 -11.45 29.02
CA HIS A 166 12.59 -11.92 29.95
C HIS A 166 13.17 -10.78 30.81
N GLU A 167 13.44 -9.62 30.22
CA GLU A 167 13.96 -8.44 30.94
C GLU A 167 12.97 -7.90 31.97
N GLU A 168 11.68 -7.82 31.61
CA GLU A 168 10.65 -7.23 32.46
C GLU A 168 9.96 -8.25 33.38
N GLY A 169 10.22 -9.55 33.22
CA GLY A 169 9.62 -10.64 34.01
C GLY A 169 8.13 -10.82 33.77
N CYS A 170 7.68 -10.61 32.53
CA CYS A 170 6.29 -10.80 32.12
C CYS A 170 6.07 -12.24 31.60
N SER A 171 4.82 -12.64 31.36
CA SER A 171 4.51 -13.90 30.67
C SER A 171 3.64 -13.59 29.45
N GLY A 172 4.06 -14.06 28.28
CA GLY A 172 3.29 -13.82 27.08
C GLY A 172 3.72 -14.66 25.89
N ASP A 173 2.77 -14.88 24.99
CA ASP A 173 2.91 -15.68 23.78
C ASP A 173 2.39 -14.89 22.57
N LEU A 174 3.02 -15.08 21.42
CA LEU A 174 2.56 -14.52 20.15
C LEU A 174 1.90 -15.61 19.31
N VAL A 175 0.58 -15.49 19.11
CA VAL A 175 -0.22 -16.39 18.28
C VAL A 175 -0.51 -15.70 16.94
N ARG A 176 -0.10 -16.33 15.83
CA ARG A 176 -0.45 -15.85 14.49
C ARG A 176 -1.95 -16.05 14.25
N ASP A 177 -2.65 -14.98 13.86
CA ASP A 177 -4.03 -15.10 13.42
C ASP A 177 -4.03 -15.83 12.07
N LYS A 178 -4.54 -17.07 12.02
CA LYS A 178 -4.86 -17.72 10.75
C LYS A 178 -6.06 -16.98 10.16
N LYS A 179 -5.85 -16.26 9.04
CA LYS A 179 -6.97 -15.82 8.19
C LYS A 179 -7.72 -17.07 7.74
N LYS A 180 -9.00 -17.16 8.14
CA LYS A 180 -9.95 -18.16 7.67
C LYS A 180 -10.44 -17.79 6.28
#